data_AF-A0A3R6CU79-F1
#
_entry.id   AF-A0A3R6CU79-F1
#
_cell.length_a   1.000
_cell.length_b   1.000
_cell.length_c   1.000
_cell.angle_alpha   90.00
_cell.angle_beta   90.00
_cell.angle_gamma   90.00
#
_symmetry.space_group_name_H-M   'P 1'
#
loop_
_entity.id
_entity.type
_entity.pdbx_description
1 polymer ?
#
loop_
_entity_poly.entity_id
_entity_poly.type
_entity_poly.pdbx_seq_one_letter_code
_entity_poly.pdbx_strand_id
1 'polypeptide(L)'
;MLLIGSRIQEYRKKAGLNQEEFAEKMGVSRQAVSKWERDKAYPDLDRLVCICEILDVQVGELVYGKGEESETPEEVSRDGTSANNAVHLKNLRGKGRLARLKILFCVMAAICVFCVIVVAVLFVRNEWTSHSDKNGNVRVEKVDQQYTKADLAYFDDNGRKIMDTVWLDVPGVRDGDYIQLYTGADGDGLFLNYKTSTIIAAAFVVLVFIILLILIGLEIRRMKKEDTLQIILEDKTADEKM
;
A
#
# COMPACT_ATOMS: atom_id res chain seq x y z
N MET A 1 27.41 25.49 4.56
CA MET A 1 26.18 25.90 3.82
C MET A 1 26.36 25.43 2.38
N LEU A 2 25.49 24.56 1.88
CA LEU A 2 25.62 23.96 0.53
C LEU A 2 25.39 25.03 -0.55
N LEU A 3 26.43 25.39 -1.29
CA LEU A 3 26.44 26.44 -2.34
C LEU A 3 25.89 25.95 -3.69
N ILE A 4 24.83 25.14 -3.66
CA ILE A 4 24.32 24.47 -4.86
C ILE A 4 23.78 25.46 -5.91
N GLY A 5 23.12 26.54 -5.50
CA GLY A 5 22.58 27.55 -6.42
C GLY A 5 23.66 28.24 -7.24
N SER A 6 24.78 28.60 -6.59
CA SER A 6 25.93 29.22 -7.26
C SER A 6 26.56 28.29 -8.31
N ARG A 7 26.63 26.98 -8.03
CA ARG A 7 27.17 25.98 -8.95
C ARG A 7 26.23 25.72 -10.12
N ILE A 8 24.93 25.62 -9.88
CA ILE A 8 23.93 25.53 -10.96
C ILE A 8 24.10 26.71 -11.92
N GLN A 9 24.26 27.93 -11.38
CA GLN A 9 24.51 29.11 -12.19
C GLN A 9 25.83 29.01 -12.99
N GLU A 10 26.90 28.54 -12.35
CA GLU A 10 28.21 28.39 -12.98
C GLU A 10 28.16 27.40 -14.16
N TYR A 11 27.64 26.19 -13.94
CA TYR A 11 27.54 25.17 -14.98
C TYR A 11 26.57 25.57 -16.09
N ARG A 12 25.45 26.24 -15.77
CA ARG A 12 24.56 26.80 -16.79
C ARG A 12 25.29 27.79 -17.70
N LYS A 13 26.09 28.70 -17.12
CA LYS A 13 26.88 29.66 -17.89
C LYS A 13 27.95 28.95 -18.73
N LYS A 14 28.59 27.90 -18.21
CA LYS A 14 29.53 27.06 -18.98
C LYS A 14 28.87 26.35 -20.16
N ALA A 15 27.62 25.93 -19.99
CA ALA A 15 26.80 25.36 -21.07
C ALA A 15 26.27 26.40 -22.07
N GLY A 16 26.61 27.69 -21.90
CA GLY A 16 26.18 28.78 -22.80
C GLY A 16 24.70 29.13 -22.73
N LEU A 17 23.97 28.61 -21.73
CA LEU A 17 22.53 28.78 -21.62
C LEU A 17 22.18 30.03 -20.81
N ASN A 18 21.16 30.77 -21.21
CA ASN A 18 20.53 31.78 -20.36
C ASN A 18 19.49 31.13 -19.41
N GLN A 19 18.98 31.89 -18.43
CA GLN A 19 18.02 31.35 -17.43
C GLN A 19 16.69 30.91 -18.04
N GLU A 20 16.29 31.51 -19.16
CA GLU A 20 15.03 31.22 -19.85
C GLU A 20 15.15 29.94 -20.68
N GLU A 21 16.22 29.80 -21.45
CA GLU A 21 16.57 28.57 -22.20
C GLU A 21 16.77 27.37 -21.26
N PHE A 22 17.41 27.59 -20.12
CA PHE A 22 17.58 26.53 -19.13
C PHE A 22 16.25 26.15 -18.47
N ALA A 23 15.38 27.12 -18.19
CA ALA A 23 14.04 26.87 -17.65
C ALA A 23 13.17 26.10 -18.65
N GLU A 24 13.25 26.43 -19.93
CA GLU A 24 12.57 25.74 -21.02
C GLU A 24 13.02 24.28 -21.14
N LYS A 25 14.34 24.02 -21.16
CA LYS A 25 14.90 22.67 -21.15
C LYS A 25 14.49 21.86 -19.91
N MET A 26 14.36 22.54 -18.77
CA MET A 26 13.91 21.95 -17.51
C MET A 26 12.39 21.78 -17.42
N GLY A 27 11.59 22.36 -18.33
CA GLY A 27 10.13 22.38 -18.22
C GLY A 27 9.62 23.09 -16.95
N VAL A 28 10.29 24.15 -16.52
CA VAL A 28 9.92 24.97 -15.35
C VAL A 28 9.88 26.45 -15.71
N SER A 29 9.38 27.29 -14.81
CA SER A 29 9.40 28.74 -15.03
C SER A 29 10.79 29.34 -14.80
N ARG A 30 11.12 30.41 -15.52
CA ARG A 30 12.35 31.20 -15.29
C ARG A 30 12.50 31.66 -13.84
N GLN A 31 11.38 31.96 -13.16
CA GLN A 31 11.41 32.32 -11.75
C GLN A 31 11.86 31.16 -10.84
N ALA A 32 11.57 29.91 -11.19
CA ALA A 32 12.03 28.74 -10.45
C ALA A 32 13.56 28.60 -10.52
N VAL A 33 14.13 28.69 -11.74
CA VAL A 33 15.59 28.70 -11.95
C VAL A 33 16.25 29.84 -11.17
N SER A 34 15.69 31.05 -11.22
CA SER A 34 16.20 32.20 -10.46
C SER A 34 16.16 31.99 -8.94
N LYS A 35 15.18 31.22 -8.42
CA LYS A 35 15.13 30.88 -6.99
C LYS A 35 16.19 29.84 -6.64
N TRP A 36 16.42 28.84 -7.50
CA TRP A 36 17.47 27.84 -7.32
C TRP A 36 18.86 28.48 -7.31
N GLU A 37 19.16 29.33 -8.29
CA GLU A 37 20.48 29.98 -8.39
C GLU A 37 20.81 30.93 -7.23
N ARG A 38 19.80 31.38 -6.48
CA ARG A 38 19.95 32.29 -5.33
C ARG A 38 19.76 31.58 -3.99
N ASP A 39 19.74 30.24 -4.00
CA ASP A 39 19.50 29.41 -2.81
C ASP A 39 18.21 29.77 -2.06
N LYS A 40 17.22 30.38 -2.74
CA LYS A 40 15.90 30.73 -2.18
C LYS A 40 14.92 29.57 -2.22
N ALA A 41 15.22 28.56 -3.03
CA ALA A 41 14.52 27.30 -3.12
C ALA A 41 15.51 26.25 -3.61
N TYR A 42 15.28 24.99 -3.30
CA TYR A 42 16.10 23.89 -3.80
C TYR A 42 15.33 23.10 -4.87
N PRO A 43 16.00 22.62 -5.92
CA PRO A 43 15.39 21.65 -6.82
C PRO A 43 15.08 20.36 -6.04
N ASP A 44 13.95 19.73 -6.33
CA ASP A 44 13.67 18.39 -5.82
C ASP A 44 14.66 17.36 -6.44
N LEU A 45 14.62 16.12 -5.94
CA LEU A 45 15.57 15.09 -6.38
C LEU A 45 15.47 14.81 -7.89
N ASP A 46 14.25 14.79 -8.44
CA ASP A 46 14.03 14.52 -9.87
C ASP A 46 14.57 15.67 -10.73
N ARG A 47 14.36 16.91 -10.30
CA ARG A 47 14.91 18.11 -10.95
C ARG A 47 16.42 18.17 -10.83
N LEU A 48 16.99 17.75 -9.70
CA LEU A 48 18.44 17.71 -9.51
C LEU A 48 19.11 16.77 -10.52
N VAL A 49 18.51 15.60 -10.78
CA VAL A 49 18.99 14.67 -11.81
C VAL A 49 18.89 15.30 -13.20
N CYS A 50 17.76 15.93 -13.55
CA CYS A 50 17.62 16.61 -14.85
C CYS A 50 18.63 17.76 -15.03
N ILE A 51 18.92 18.52 -13.97
CA ILE A 51 19.95 19.57 -13.99
C ILE A 51 21.32 18.95 -14.31
N CYS A 52 21.65 17.82 -13.69
CA CYS A 52 22.90 17.10 -13.93
C CYS A 52 23.01 16.60 -15.37
N GLU A 53 21.91 16.09 -15.94
CA GLU A 53 21.85 15.64 -17.34
C GLU A 53 22.02 16.80 -18.34
N ILE A 54 21.34 17.94 -18.11
CA ILE A 54 21.40 19.10 -19.04
C ILE A 54 22.76 19.80 -18.97
N LEU A 55 23.37 19.83 -17.80
CA LEU A 55 24.64 20.53 -17.56
C LEU A 55 25.87 19.62 -17.64
N ASP A 56 25.67 18.33 -17.94
CA ASP A 56 26.71 17.30 -18.04
C ASP A 56 27.65 17.28 -16.82
N VAL A 57 27.06 17.24 -15.61
CA VAL A 57 27.78 17.26 -14.34
C VAL A 57 27.30 16.13 -13.43
N GLN A 58 28.20 15.56 -12.62
CA GLN A 58 27.80 14.54 -11.65
C GLN A 58 27.06 15.16 -10.46
N VAL A 59 26.06 14.46 -9.93
CA VAL A 59 25.29 14.89 -8.75
C VAL A 59 26.21 15.22 -7.57
N GLY A 60 27.24 14.39 -7.34
CA GLY A 60 28.23 14.62 -6.28
C GLY A 60 29.01 15.92 -6.48
N GLU A 61 29.44 16.22 -7.71
CA GLU A 61 30.15 17.47 -8.04
C GLU A 61 29.24 18.70 -7.88
N LEU A 62 27.95 18.59 -8.21
CA LEU A 62 26.99 19.67 -8.04
C LEU A 62 26.68 19.93 -6.55
N VAL A 63 26.52 18.88 -5.75
CA VAL A 63 26.11 18.96 -4.34
C VAL A 63 27.28 19.24 -3.39
N TYR A 64 28.38 18.50 -3.52
CA TYR A 64 29.53 18.60 -2.60
C TYR A 64 30.63 19.51 -3.16
N GLY A 65 30.75 19.63 -4.48
CA GLY A 65 31.80 20.40 -5.14
C GLY A 65 33.03 19.55 -5.43
N LYS A 66 33.91 20.07 -6.28
CA LYS A 66 35.03 19.32 -6.90
C LYS A 66 36.21 18.99 -5.97
N GLY A 67 35.98 18.85 -4.66
CA GLY A 67 37.06 18.66 -3.68
C GLY A 67 36.65 18.05 -2.34
N GLU A 68 35.41 17.57 -2.19
CA GLU A 68 34.99 16.81 -1.02
C GLU A 68 34.63 15.38 -1.46
N GLU A 69 35.67 14.61 -1.78
CA GLU A 69 35.57 13.17 -2.01
C GLU A 69 35.46 12.47 -0.66
N SER A 70 34.25 12.02 -0.30
CA SER A 70 34.09 10.99 0.73
C SER A 70 34.32 9.63 0.10
N GLU A 71 35.39 8.97 0.55
CA GLU A 71 35.86 7.63 0.18
C GLU A 71 34.72 6.58 0.09
N THR A 72 34.69 5.82 -1.01
CA THR A 72 34.34 4.37 -1.06
C THR A 72 34.67 3.81 -2.45
N PRO A 73 34.94 2.50 -2.57
CA PRO A 73 36.14 1.98 -3.22
C PRO A 73 36.05 1.84 -4.73
N GLU A 74 37.23 1.97 -5.33
CA GLU A 74 37.58 1.66 -6.71
C GLU A 74 37.15 0.25 -7.14
N GLU A 75 36.47 0.15 -8.29
CA GLU A 75 36.86 -0.83 -9.31
C GLU A 75 36.86 -0.16 -10.69
N VAL A 76 38.01 -0.29 -11.34
CA VAL A 76 38.38 0.29 -12.62
C VAL A 76 37.97 -0.65 -13.75
N SER A 77 37.27 -0.12 -14.75
CA SER A 77 37.63 -0.37 -16.16
C SER A 77 37.00 0.68 -17.07
N ARG A 78 37.84 1.63 -17.49
CA ARG A 78 37.63 2.46 -18.67
C ARG A 78 37.83 1.59 -19.92
N ASP A 79 36.78 1.37 -20.71
CA ASP A 79 36.73 1.71 -22.14
C ASP A 79 35.32 1.39 -22.70
N GLY A 80 34.76 2.25 -23.57
CA GLY A 80 33.45 2.03 -24.21
C GLY A 80 32.30 2.99 -23.84
N THR A 81 32.55 4.30 -24.02
CA THR A 81 31.61 5.35 -24.46
C THR A 81 30.10 5.23 -24.16
N SER A 82 29.66 6.00 -23.16
CA SER A 82 28.44 6.85 -23.08
C SER A 82 27.02 6.23 -23.23
N ALA A 83 26.79 5.19 -24.04
CA ALA A 83 25.45 4.65 -24.26
C ALA A 83 24.96 3.72 -23.12
N ASN A 84 25.87 2.96 -22.50
CA ASN A 84 25.50 1.92 -21.54
C ASN A 84 25.07 2.49 -20.18
N ASN A 85 25.55 3.67 -19.78
CA ASN A 85 25.22 4.25 -18.48
C ASN A 85 23.80 4.85 -18.44
N ALA A 86 23.31 5.41 -19.55
CA ALA A 86 21.94 5.89 -19.67
C ALA A 86 20.92 4.73 -19.62
N VAL A 87 21.26 3.59 -20.24
CA VAL A 87 20.47 2.35 -20.20
C VAL A 87 20.51 1.72 -18.80
N HIS A 88 21.64 1.81 -18.09
CA HIS A 88 21.77 1.30 -16.72
C HIS A 88 21.00 2.13 -15.69
N LEU A 89 20.96 3.48 -15.80
CA LEU A 89 20.14 4.33 -14.92
C LEU A 89 18.63 4.18 -15.17
N LYS A 90 18.19 4.00 -16.43
CA LYS A 90 16.79 3.66 -16.75
C LYS A 90 16.35 2.35 -16.08
N ASN A 91 17.22 1.33 -16.09
CA ASN A 91 16.99 0.03 -15.46
C ASN A 91 16.95 0.07 -13.92
N LEU A 92 17.48 1.12 -13.29
CA LEU A 92 17.41 1.32 -11.83
C LEU A 92 16.11 2.05 -11.41
N ARG A 93 15.57 2.94 -12.26
CA ARG A 93 14.42 3.81 -11.95
C ARG A 93 13.08 3.07 -11.88
N GLY A 94 12.89 2.03 -12.68
CA GLY A 94 11.65 1.22 -12.72
C GLY A 94 11.70 -0.06 -11.87
N LYS A 95 12.87 -0.69 -11.73
CA LYS A 95 13.00 -2.04 -11.15
C LYS A 95 12.72 -2.06 -9.65
N GLY A 96 13.16 -1.03 -8.92
CA GLY A 96 12.84 -0.86 -7.50
C GLY A 96 11.37 -0.55 -7.23
N ARG A 97 10.74 0.30 -8.06
CA ARG A 97 9.31 0.64 -7.95
C ARG A 97 8.43 -0.56 -8.29
N LEU A 98 8.78 -1.33 -9.33
CA LEU A 98 8.08 -2.55 -9.70
C LEU A 98 8.22 -3.65 -8.63
N ALA A 99 9.41 -3.80 -8.02
CA ALA A 99 9.61 -4.74 -6.92
C ALA A 99 8.75 -4.36 -5.70
N ARG A 100 8.75 -3.08 -5.30
CA ARG A 100 7.90 -2.57 -4.20
C ARG A 100 6.41 -2.79 -4.48
N LEU A 101 5.96 -2.53 -5.72
CA LEU A 101 4.56 -2.71 -6.10
C LEU A 101 4.15 -4.19 -6.12
N LYS A 102 5.05 -5.09 -6.54
CA LYS A 102 4.84 -6.55 -6.47
C LYS A 102 4.76 -7.05 -5.04
N ILE A 103 5.64 -6.57 -4.16
CA ILE A 103 5.61 -6.91 -2.72
C ILE A 103 4.29 -6.43 -2.11
N LEU A 104 3.90 -5.18 -2.38
CA LEU A 104 2.63 -4.63 -1.91
C LEU A 104 1.43 -5.46 -2.42
N PHE A 105 1.43 -5.85 -3.69
CA PHE A 105 0.40 -6.72 -4.26
C PHE A 105 0.32 -8.07 -3.55
N CYS A 106 1.46 -8.74 -3.30
CA CYS A 106 1.50 -10.02 -2.59
C CYS A 106 0.97 -9.91 -1.15
N VAL A 107 1.37 -8.87 -0.41
CA VAL A 107 0.90 -8.63 0.96
C VAL A 107 -0.61 -8.38 0.98
N MET A 108 -1.09 -7.51 0.09
CA MET A 108 -2.52 -7.20 -0.02
C MET A 108 -3.34 -8.42 -0.44
N ALA A 109 -2.81 -9.28 -1.32
CA ALA A 109 -3.47 -10.51 -1.74
C ALA A 109 -3.61 -11.50 -0.58
N ALA A 110 -2.55 -11.65 0.24
CA ALA A 110 -2.59 -12.48 1.42
C ALA A 110 -3.64 -12.00 2.44
N ILE A 111 -3.72 -10.68 2.68
CA ILE A 111 -4.74 -10.07 3.54
C ILE A 111 -6.15 -10.34 2.98
N CYS A 112 -6.34 -10.18 1.67
CA CYS A 112 -7.62 -10.43 1.02
C CYS A 112 -8.07 -11.89 1.19
N VAL A 113 -7.17 -12.85 0.97
CA VAL A 113 -7.43 -14.28 1.17
C VAL A 113 -7.79 -14.56 2.63
N PHE A 114 -7.05 -13.98 3.58
CA PHE A 114 -7.37 -14.11 5.00
C PHE A 114 -8.77 -13.56 5.33
N CYS A 115 -9.13 -12.39 4.83
CA CYS A 115 -10.47 -11.81 5.02
C CYS A 115 -11.58 -12.70 4.42
N VAL A 116 -11.35 -13.28 3.23
CA VAL A 116 -12.31 -14.22 2.62
C VAL A 116 -12.47 -15.47 3.48
N ILE A 117 -11.39 -16.02 4.02
CA ILE A 117 -11.45 -17.17 4.93
C ILE A 117 -12.25 -16.83 6.19
N VAL A 118 -12.01 -15.67 6.80
CA VAL A 118 -12.77 -15.24 7.99
C VAL A 118 -14.26 -15.11 7.68
N VAL A 119 -14.62 -14.47 6.57
CA VAL A 119 -16.04 -14.34 6.15
C VAL A 119 -16.64 -15.71 5.86
N ALA A 120 -15.91 -16.62 5.20
CA ALA A 120 -16.38 -17.98 4.96
C ALA A 120 -16.60 -18.75 6.27
N VAL A 121 -15.71 -18.63 7.24
CA VAL A 121 -15.87 -19.24 8.57
C VAL A 121 -17.09 -18.66 9.29
N LEU A 122 -17.29 -17.34 9.24
CA LEU A 122 -18.48 -16.71 9.83
C LEU A 122 -19.76 -17.18 9.14
N PHE A 123 -19.73 -17.32 7.81
CA PHE A 123 -20.87 -17.77 7.02
C PHE A 123 -21.18 -19.25 7.28
N VAL A 124 -20.18 -20.13 7.27
CA VAL A 124 -20.32 -21.54 7.64
C VAL A 124 -20.83 -21.66 9.07
N ARG A 125 -20.29 -20.89 10.02
CA ARG A 125 -20.81 -20.91 11.39
C ARG A 125 -22.23 -20.40 11.51
N ASN A 126 -22.65 -19.46 10.66
CA ASN A 126 -24.01 -18.92 10.64
C ASN A 126 -25.03 -19.88 10.00
N GLU A 127 -24.65 -20.55 8.91
CA GLU A 127 -25.54 -21.40 8.11
C GLU A 127 -25.52 -22.88 8.55
N TRP A 128 -24.37 -23.38 9.05
CA TRP A 128 -24.18 -24.79 9.40
C TRP A 128 -24.73 -25.16 10.78
N THR A 129 -24.86 -24.20 11.69
CA THR A 129 -25.73 -24.40 12.85
C THR A 129 -27.17 -24.32 12.37
N SER A 130 -27.70 -25.45 11.91
CA SER A 130 -29.14 -25.66 11.80
C SER A 130 -29.71 -25.42 13.20
N HIS A 131 -30.18 -24.19 13.44
CA HIS A 131 -30.67 -23.79 14.74
C HIS A 131 -31.89 -24.66 15.05
N SER A 132 -31.70 -25.64 15.94
CA SER A 132 -32.79 -26.46 16.43
C SER A 132 -33.53 -25.58 17.42
N ASP A 133 -34.62 -25.00 16.92
CA ASP A 133 -35.60 -24.20 17.64
C ASP A 133 -35.12 -22.87 18.25
N LYS A 134 -36.02 -21.88 18.17
CA LYS A 134 -35.86 -20.60 18.84
C LYS A 134 -36.22 -20.81 20.30
N ASN A 135 -35.23 -20.87 21.19
CA ASN A 135 -35.50 -20.75 22.62
C ASN A 135 -35.90 -19.29 22.91
N GLY A 136 -37.19 -19.03 22.71
CA GLY A 136 -37.81 -17.77 23.07
C GLY A 136 -37.77 -17.63 24.60
N ASN A 137 -36.91 -16.73 25.08
CA ASN A 137 -36.78 -16.29 26.48
C ASN A 137 -35.78 -17.10 27.31
N VAL A 138 -34.49 -16.90 27.04
CA VAL A 138 -33.40 -17.34 27.92
C VAL A 138 -33.16 -16.26 28.97
N ARG A 139 -33.10 -16.65 30.25
CA ARG A 139 -32.91 -15.72 31.36
C ARG A 139 -31.42 -15.58 31.68
N VAL A 140 -30.96 -14.34 31.81
CA VAL A 140 -29.62 -14.02 32.32
C VAL A 140 -29.63 -14.21 33.83
N GLU A 141 -28.82 -15.13 34.33
CA GLU A 141 -28.69 -15.38 35.76
C GLU A 141 -27.63 -14.47 36.38
N LYS A 142 -26.51 -14.25 35.69
CA LYS A 142 -25.42 -13.42 36.19
C LYS A 142 -24.52 -12.92 35.07
N VAL A 143 -24.25 -11.62 35.03
CA VAL A 143 -23.26 -11.00 34.13
C VAL A 143 -21.94 -10.81 34.89
N ASP A 144 -20.90 -11.56 34.50
CA ASP A 144 -19.56 -11.41 35.09
C ASP A 144 -18.87 -10.15 34.55
N GLN A 145 -18.95 -9.92 33.24
CA GLN A 145 -18.38 -8.75 32.59
C GLN A 145 -19.14 -8.45 31.30
N GLN A 146 -19.58 -7.19 31.17
CA GLN A 146 -20.27 -6.71 29.97
C GLN A 146 -19.40 -6.91 28.73
N TYR A 147 -20.01 -7.25 27.59
CA TYR A 147 -19.34 -7.61 26.32
C TYR A 147 -18.54 -8.91 26.33
N THR A 148 -18.52 -9.63 27.45
CA THR A 148 -17.55 -10.71 27.68
C THR A 148 -18.26 -11.98 28.09
N LYS A 149 -19.00 -12.00 29.21
CA LYS A 149 -19.43 -13.27 29.79
C LYS A 149 -20.65 -13.14 30.70
N ALA A 150 -21.63 -14.03 30.50
CA ALA A 150 -22.74 -14.20 31.43
C ALA A 150 -23.20 -15.67 31.52
N ASP A 151 -23.76 -16.00 32.67
CA ASP A 151 -24.46 -17.26 32.91
C ASP A 151 -25.93 -17.12 32.53
N LEU A 152 -26.42 -18.09 31.78
CA LEU A 152 -27.74 -18.13 31.17
C LEU A 152 -28.49 -19.38 31.60
N ALA A 153 -29.80 -19.24 31.76
CA ALA A 153 -30.70 -20.33 32.09
C ALA A 153 -31.82 -20.46 31.05
N TYR A 154 -32.01 -21.68 30.57
CA TYR A 154 -33.16 -22.06 29.74
C TYR A 154 -33.66 -23.45 30.14
N PHE A 155 -34.83 -23.83 29.62
CA PHE A 155 -35.40 -25.16 29.83
C PHE A 155 -35.32 -25.97 28.54
N ASP A 156 -34.88 -27.22 28.63
CA ASP A 156 -34.95 -28.16 27.51
C ASP A 156 -36.38 -28.66 27.26
N ASP A 157 -36.58 -29.41 26.18
CA ASP A 157 -37.88 -30.00 25.83
C ASP A 157 -38.44 -30.95 26.93
N ASN A 158 -37.57 -31.43 27.81
CA ASN A 158 -37.93 -32.29 28.95
C ASN A 158 -38.21 -31.48 30.23
N GLY A 159 -38.20 -30.14 30.17
CA GLY A 159 -38.44 -29.25 31.30
C GLY A 159 -37.27 -29.16 32.29
N ARG A 160 -36.07 -29.62 31.93
CA ARG A 160 -34.86 -29.51 32.76
C ARG A 160 -34.24 -28.14 32.59
N LYS A 161 -33.89 -27.51 33.71
CA LYS A 161 -33.14 -26.25 33.72
C LYS A 161 -31.69 -26.54 33.28
N ILE A 162 -31.30 -26.00 32.15
CA ILE A 162 -29.91 -26.01 31.66
C ILE A 162 -29.27 -24.67 31.99
N MET A 163 -28.03 -24.74 32.47
CA MET A 163 -27.18 -23.60 32.73
C MET A 163 -26.06 -23.60 31.70
N ASP A 164 -25.86 -22.48 31.02
CA ASP A 164 -24.79 -22.31 30.04
C ASP A 164 -24.11 -20.97 30.23
N THR A 165 -22.81 -20.93 29.96
CA THR A 165 -21.99 -19.74 30.13
C THR A 165 -21.56 -19.25 28.74
N VAL A 166 -22.10 -18.11 28.32
CA VAL A 166 -21.96 -17.63 26.94
C VAL A 166 -21.29 -16.27 26.89
N TRP A 167 -20.58 -16.03 25.79
CA TRP A 167 -20.02 -14.73 25.47
C TRP A 167 -21.10 -13.80 24.88
N LEU A 168 -21.45 -12.76 25.63
CA LEU A 168 -22.48 -11.80 25.26
C LEU A 168 -21.85 -10.51 24.74
N ASP A 169 -21.85 -10.32 23.43
CA ASP A 169 -21.42 -9.09 22.75
C ASP A 169 -22.59 -8.09 22.58
N VAL A 170 -23.38 -7.90 23.65
CA VAL A 170 -24.53 -6.99 23.65
C VAL A 170 -24.43 -6.01 24.81
N PRO A 171 -24.44 -4.68 24.55
CA PRO A 171 -24.43 -3.68 25.61
C PRO A 171 -25.75 -3.66 26.37
N GLY A 172 -25.70 -3.38 27.68
CA GLY A 172 -26.86 -3.03 28.48
C GLY A 172 -27.66 -4.19 29.07
N VAL A 173 -27.19 -5.43 28.90
CA VAL A 173 -27.78 -6.63 29.52
C VAL A 173 -27.46 -6.66 31.03
N ARG A 174 -28.47 -6.93 31.85
CA ARG A 174 -28.38 -7.02 33.32
C ARG A 174 -28.83 -8.39 33.81
N ASP A 175 -28.47 -8.69 35.06
CA ASP A 175 -28.97 -9.87 35.78
C ASP A 175 -30.51 -9.87 35.81
N GLY A 176 -31.11 -10.98 35.37
CA GLY A 176 -32.55 -11.16 35.28
C GLY A 176 -33.20 -10.76 33.96
N ASP A 177 -32.46 -10.16 33.02
CA ASP A 177 -32.98 -9.84 31.69
C ASP A 177 -33.27 -11.12 30.89
N TYR A 178 -34.23 -11.04 29.98
CA TYR A 178 -34.52 -12.12 29.02
C TYR A 178 -33.98 -11.75 27.65
N ILE A 179 -33.23 -12.66 27.05
CA ILE A 179 -32.63 -12.50 25.72
C ILE A 179 -33.04 -13.64 24.80
N GLN A 180 -33.13 -13.34 23.51
CA GLN A 180 -33.41 -14.34 22.48
C GLN A 180 -32.10 -14.93 21.97
N LEU A 181 -31.96 -16.24 22.14
CA LEU A 181 -30.80 -17.04 21.75
C LEU A 181 -31.27 -18.29 21.02
N TYR A 182 -30.36 -18.93 20.31
CA TYR A 182 -30.63 -20.16 19.59
C TYR A 182 -29.75 -21.29 20.12
N THR A 183 -30.29 -22.50 20.20
CA THR A 183 -29.54 -23.71 20.52
C THR A 183 -28.92 -24.30 19.26
N GLY A 184 -27.64 -24.66 19.33
CA GLY A 184 -26.97 -25.40 18.26
C GLY A 184 -27.63 -26.77 18.03
N ALA A 185 -27.44 -27.35 16.83
CA ALA A 185 -28.04 -28.63 16.44
C ALA A 185 -27.71 -29.80 17.41
N ASP A 186 -26.59 -29.70 18.13
CA ASP A 186 -26.12 -30.71 19.09
C ASP A 186 -26.67 -30.49 20.52
N GLY A 187 -27.44 -29.42 20.77
CA GLY A 187 -28.01 -29.09 22.08
C GLY A 187 -27.03 -28.53 23.12
N ASP A 188 -25.73 -28.53 22.80
CA ASP A 188 -24.64 -28.26 23.76
C ASP A 188 -24.21 -26.78 23.87
N GLY A 189 -24.87 -25.84 23.18
CA GLY A 189 -24.49 -24.43 23.29
C GLY A 189 -25.52 -23.44 22.75
N LEU A 190 -25.57 -22.28 23.42
CA LEU A 190 -26.36 -21.11 23.03
C LEU A 190 -25.56 -20.15 22.15
N PHE A 191 -26.16 -19.73 21.04
CA PHE A 191 -25.56 -18.83 20.06
C PHE A 191 -26.39 -17.56 19.86
N LEU A 192 -25.69 -16.44 19.72
CA LEU A 192 -26.25 -15.16 19.27
C LEU A 192 -26.24 -15.13 17.74
N ASN A 193 -27.36 -14.73 17.14
CA ASN A 193 -27.41 -14.48 15.70
C ASN A 193 -26.57 -13.22 15.40
N TYR A 194 -25.54 -13.35 14.58
CA TYR A 194 -24.81 -12.18 14.10
C TYR A 194 -25.77 -11.34 13.28
N LYS A 195 -25.93 -10.06 13.65
CA LYS A 195 -26.76 -9.15 12.88
C LYS A 195 -26.28 -9.18 11.42
N THR A 196 -27.20 -9.36 10.47
CA THR A 196 -26.87 -9.47 9.04
C THR A 196 -26.03 -8.29 8.55
N SER A 197 -26.17 -7.12 9.18
CA SER A 197 -25.33 -5.94 8.96
C SER A 197 -23.84 -6.18 9.18
N THR A 198 -23.46 -7.02 10.14
CA THR A 198 -22.05 -7.34 10.45
C THR A 198 -21.42 -8.18 9.34
N ILE A 199 -22.17 -9.15 8.80
CA ILE A 199 -21.74 -9.96 7.66
C ILE A 199 -21.63 -9.09 6.41
N ILE A 200 -22.60 -8.22 6.16
CA ILE A 200 -22.60 -7.29 5.02
C ILE A 200 -21.42 -6.31 5.11
N ALA A 201 -21.14 -5.77 6.30
CA ALA A 201 -20.00 -4.87 6.52
C ALA A 201 -18.67 -5.56 6.22
N ALA A 202 -18.48 -6.80 6.70
CA ALA A 202 -17.27 -7.59 6.41
C ALA A 202 -17.12 -7.88 4.91
N ALA A 203 -18.22 -8.23 4.23
CA ALA A 203 -18.22 -8.46 2.78
C ALA A 203 -17.87 -7.19 1.99
N PHE A 204 -18.35 -6.02 2.41
CA PHE A 204 -18.01 -4.73 1.79
C PHE A 204 -16.51 -4.41 1.94
N VAL A 205 -15.93 -4.66 3.10
CA VAL A 205 -14.48 -4.48 3.32
C VAL A 205 -13.67 -5.37 2.38
N VAL A 206 -14.06 -6.64 2.23
CA VAL A 206 -13.41 -7.57 1.28
C VAL A 206 -13.51 -7.06 -0.16
N LEU A 207 -14.68 -6.53 -0.57
CA LEU A 207 -14.87 -5.96 -1.91
C LEU A 207 -13.90 -4.80 -2.17
N VAL A 208 -13.73 -3.89 -1.20
CA VAL A 208 -12.78 -2.77 -1.31
C VAL A 208 -11.36 -3.28 -1.51
N PHE A 209 -10.93 -4.28 -0.76
CA PHE A 209 -9.60 -4.89 -0.92
C PHE A 209 -9.43 -5.56 -2.29
N ILE A 210 -10.46 -6.23 -2.82
CA ILE A 210 -10.44 -6.81 -4.18
C ILE A 210 -10.28 -5.71 -5.23
N ILE A 211 -11.00 -4.60 -5.11
CA ILE A 211 -10.88 -3.45 -6.04
C ILE A 211 -9.46 -2.89 -5.99
N LEU A 212 -8.88 -2.70 -4.81
CA LEU A 212 -7.50 -2.23 -4.65
C LEU A 212 -6.49 -3.18 -5.31
N LEU A 213 -6.68 -4.49 -5.18
CA LEU A 213 -5.85 -5.49 -5.87
C LEU A 213 -5.94 -5.38 -7.38
N ILE A 214 -7.15 -5.19 -7.92
CA ILE A 214 -7.35 -5.00 -9.36
C ILE A 214 -6.64 -3.73 -9.84
N LEU A 215 -6.77 -2.60 -9.12
CA LEU A 215 -6.10 -1.34 -9.46
C LEU A 215 -4.58 -1.48 -9.47
N ILE A 216 -4.00 -2.09 -8.43
CA ILE A 216 -2.56 -2.35 -8.35
C ILE A 216 -2.12 -3.28 -9.49
N GLY A 217 -2.90 -4.33 -9.78
CA GLY A 217 -2.62 -5.26 -10.87
C GLY A 217 -2.66 -4.60 -12.25
N LEU A 218 -3.61 -3.70 -12.48
CA LEU A 218 -3.68 -2.88 -13.70
C LEU A 218 -2.46 -1.96 -13.84
N GLU A 219 -2.03 -1.33 -12.75
CA GLU A 219 -0.84 -0.47 -12.75
C GLU A 219 0.44 -1.26 -13.05
N ILE A 220 0.59 -2.47 -12.49
CA ILE A 220 1.70 -3.37 -12.82
C ILE A 220 1.71 -3.72 -14.31
N ARG A 221 0.53 -4.04 -14.89
CA ARG A 221 0.41 -4.33 -16.33
C ARG A 221 0.73 -3.11 -17.19
N ARG A 222 0.28 -1.93 -16.77
CA ARG A 222 0.54 -0.68 -17.46
C ARG A 222 2.04 -0.40 -17.54
N MET A 223 2.75 -0.50 -16.40
CA MET A 223 4.20 -0.31 -16.39
C MET A 223 4.92 -1.33 -17.28
N LYS A 224 4.53 -2.61 -17.26
CA LYS A 224 5.13 -3.63 -18.15
C LYS A 224 4.92 -3.30 -19.64
N LYS A 225 3.76 -2.75 -20.00
CA LYS A 225 3.46 -2.33 -21.38
C LYS A 225 4.32 -1.12 -21.79
N GLU A 226 4.48 -0.14 -20.90
CA GLU A 226 5.36 1.02 -21.11
C GLU A 226 6.82 0.59 -21.30
N ASP A 227 7.34 -0.34 -20.49
CA ASP A 227 8.68 -0.90 -20.64
C ASP A 227 8.86 -1.62 -21.99
N THR A 228 7.86 -2.42 -22.40
CA THR A 228 7.91 -3.16 -23.68
C THR A 228 7.90 -2.21 -24.88
N LEU A 229 7.09 -1.15 -24.83
CA LEU A 229 7.01 -0.15 -25.89
C LEU A 229 8.31 0.66 -26.01
N GLN A 230 8.95 0.98 -24.89
CA GLN A 230 10.25 1.66 -24.91
C GLN A 230 11.34 0.80 -25.57
N ILE A 231 11.38 -0.50 -25.28
CA ILE A 231 12.34 -1.43 -25.89
C ILE A 231 12.13 -1.50 -27.41
N ILE A 232 10.88 -1.63 -27.87
CA ILE A 232 10.55 -1.69 -29.31
C ILE A 232 10.93 -0.38 -30.02
N LEU A 233 10.71 0.77 -29.37
CA LEU A 233 11.08 2.07 -29.93
C LEU A 233 12.60 2.24 -30.01
N GLU A 234 13.35 1.83 -28.98
CA GLU A 234 14.81 1.88 -28.99
C GLU A 234 15.39 0.98 -30.10
N ASP A 235 14.87 -0.24 -30.27
CA ASP A 235 15.27 -1.18 -31.33
C ASP A 235 15.02 -0.61 -32.73
N LYS A 236 13.82 -0.06 -32.96
CA LYS A 236 13.47 0.58 -34.25
C LYS A 236 14.36 1.78 -34.59
N THR A 237 14.74 2.58 -33.58
CA THR A 237 15.66 3.71 -33.79
C THR A 237 17.11 3.29 -34.01
N ALA A 238 17.50 2.07 -33.62
CA ALA A 238 18.81 1.51 -33.90
C ALA A 238 18.89 1.04 -35.36
N ASP A 239 17.85 0.36 -35.85
CA ASP A 239 17.74 -0.07 -37.26
C ASP A 239 17.70 1.09 -38.26
N GLU A 240 17.05 2.22 -37.93
CA GLU A 240 17.02 3.41 -38.81
C GLU A 240 18.37 4.16 -38.88
N LYS A 241 19.32 3.86 -37.97
CA LYS A 241 20.64 4.51 -37.93
C LYS A 241 21.75 3.69 -38.58
N MET A 242 21.47 2.46 -39.03
CA MET A 242 22.41 1.55 -39.69
C MET A 242 22.20 1.54 -41.21
#